data_AF-A0A9J6GNU2-F1
#
_entry.id   AF-A0A9J6GNU2-F1
#
_cell.length_a   1.000
_cell.length_b   1.000
_cell.length_c   1.000
_cell.angle_alpha   90.00
_cell.angle_beta   90.00
_cell.angle_gamma   90.00
#
_symmetry.space_group_name_H-M   'P 1'
#
loop_
_entity.id
_entity.type
_entity.pdbx_description
1 polymer ?
#
loop_
_entity_poly.entity_id
_entity_poly.type
_entity_poly.pdbx_seq_one_letter_code
_entity_poly.pdbx_strand_id
1 'polypeptide(L)'
;MAKRKRQRHCFAPGCQTGYKWTKGRQPSLFSVPKDEEKRKLWERNLHRQDKSLDETCAVCELHFEPSCIIKDYVHVVNGEEVRIPRGKPELTPDAVPTVLPNAPSYLSKKATQPQQLTFVCGG
;
A
#
# COMPACT_ATOMS: atom_id res chain seq x y z
N MET A 1 -10.46 11.51 -25.45
CA MET A 1 -10.88 10.73 -24.27
C MET A 1 -10.86 11.63 -23.05
N ALA A 2 -11.98 11.79 -22.33
CA ALA A 2 -12.03 12.63 -21.14
C ALA A 2 -11.18 12.01 -20.02
N LYS A 3 -10.21 12.77 -19.48
CA LYS A 3 -9.40 12.32 -18.34
C LYS A 3 -10.32 12.21 -17.11
N ARG A 4 -10.63 10.98 -16.70
CA ARG A 4 -11.39 10.72 -15.47
C ARG A 4 -10.65 11.34 -14.27
N LYS A 5 -11.37 12.12 -13.46
CA LYS A 5 -10.79 12.82 -12.31
C LYS A 5 -10.53 11.83 -11.18
N ARG A 6 -9.27 11.75 -10.73
CA ARG A 6 -8.88 10.90 -9.60
C ARG A 6 -9.52 11.38 -8.30
N GLN A 7 -9.94 10.43 -7.47
CA GLN A 7 -10.40 10.70 -6.11
C GLN A 7 -9.25 11.26 -5.27
N ARG A 8 -9.59 12.23 -4.41
CA ARG A 8 -8.63 12.89 -3.50
C ARG A 8 -8.66 12.31 -2.08
N HIS A 9 -9.55 11.37 -1.82
CA HIS A 9 -9.66 10.68 -0.55
C HIS A 9 -9.15 9.25 -0.67
N CYS A 10 -8.66 8.70 0.43
CA CYS A 10 -8.27 7.29 0.49
C CYS A 10 -9.52 6.39 0.39
N PHE A 11 -9.40 5.31 -0.39
CA PHE A 11 -10.45 4.32 -0.58
C PHE A 11 -10.53 3.30 0.57
N ALA A 12 -9.48 3.16 1.38
CA ALA A 12 -9.44 2.17 2.46
C ALA A 12 -10.57 2.40 3.50
N PRO A 13 -11.15 1.32 4.04
CA PRO A 13 -12.25 1.42 5.00
C PRO A 13 -11.83 2.18 6.26
N GLY A 14 -12.70 3.11 6.70
CA GLY A 14 -12.45 3.94 7.88
C GLY A 14 -11.33 4.97 7.74
N CYS A 15 -10.65 5.07 6.59
CA CYS A 15 -9.57 6.04 6.41
C CYS A 15 -10.10 7.45 6.15
N GLN A 16 -9.57 8.44 6.87
CA GLN A 16 -9.97 9.85 6.77
C GLN A 16 -8.96 10.70 5.97
N THR A 17 -7.96 10.09 5.34
CA THR A 17 -7.00 10.80 4.49
C THR A 17 -7.71 11.46 3.30
N GLY A 18 -7.40 12.74 3.07
CA GLY A 18 -7.87 13.49 1.91
C GLY A 18 -9.28 14.06 2.02
N TYR A 19 -9.94 13.88 3.16
CA TYR A 19 -11.17 14.61 3.48
C TYR A 19 -10.84 16.05 3.90
N LYS A 20 -11.74 16.99 3.57
CA LYS A 20 -11.49 18.44 3.75
C LYS A 20 -11.25 18.85 5.20
N TRP A 21 -11.79 18.11 6.16
CA TRP A 21 -11.66 18.40 7.59
C TRP A 21 -10.38 17.84 8.22
N THR A 22 -9.62 17.01 7.50
CA THR A 22 -8.39 16.41 8.01
C THR A 22 -7.28 17.47 8.03
N LYS A 23 -6.86 17.87 9.23
CA LYS A 23 -5.79 18.86 9.44
C LYS A 23 -4.42 18.18 9.51
N GLY A 24 -3.37 18.85 9.05
CA GLY A 24 -1.99 18.37 9.12
C GLY A 24 -1.45 17.78 7.81
N ARG A 25 -0.20 17.28 7.87
CA ARG A 25 0.51 16.71 6.72
C ARG A 25 -0.25 15.49 6.18
N GLN A 26 -0.83 15.63 5.00
CA GLN A 26 -1.55 14.54 4.37
C GLN A 26 -0.55 13.50 3.84
N PRO A 27 -0.79 12.19 4.10
CA PRO A 27 0.03 11.14 3.52
C PRO A 27 -0.11 11.10 1.99
N SER A 28 0.89 10.53 1.33
CA SER A 28 0.90 10.39 -0.12
C SER A 28 -0.21 9.45 -0.59
N LEU A 29 -0.90 9.82 -1.67
CA LEU A 29 -1.98 9.04 -2.28
C LEU A 29 -1.48 8.34 -3.54
N PHE A 30 -1.55 7.01 -3.54
CA PHE A 30 -1.21 6.16 -4.65
C PHE A 30 -2.44 5.79 -5.45
N SER A 31 -2.29 5.73 -6.77
CA SER A 31 -3.38 5.32 -7.66
C SER A 31 -3.48 3.81 -7.67
N VAL A 32 -4.71 3.33 -7.86
CA VAL A 32 -4.94 1.92 -8.12
C VAL A 32 -4.17 1.51 -9.39
N PRO A 33 -3.52 0.33 -9.39
CA PRO A 33 -2.87 -0.21 -10.58
C PRO A 33 -3.86 -0.32 -11.75
N LYS A 34 -3.38 -0.08 -12.97
CA LYS A 34 -4.15 -0.35 -14.20
C LYS A 34 -4.30 -1.85 -14.47
N ASP A 35 -3.36 -2.63 -13.95
CA ASP A 35 -3.36 -4.08 -14.01
C ASP A 35 -4.55 -4.64 -13.21
N GLU A 36 -5.38 -5.45 -13.87
CA GLU A 36 -6.61 -5.96 -13.29
C GLU A 36 -6.35 -6.95 -12.15
N GLU A 37 -5.32 -7.79 -12.26
CA GLU A 37 -4.99 -8.77 -11.23
C GLU A 37 -4.51 -8.07 -9.96
N LYS A 38 -3.64 -7.07 -10.10
CA LYS A 38 -3.18 -6.26 -8.97
C LYS A 38 -4.31 -5.45 -8.36
N ARG A 39 -5.22 -4.92 -9.19
CA ARG A 39 -6.41 -4.21 -8.71
C ARG A 39 -7.32 -5.12 -7.89
N LYS A 40 -7.60 -6.34 -8.37
CA LYS A 40 -8.38 -7.36 -7.63
C LYS A 40 -7.70 -7.75 -6.32
N LEU A 41 -6.36 -7.84 -6.32
CA LEU A 41 -5.59 -8.11 -5.12
C LEU A 41 -5.71 -6.99 -4.08
N TRP A 42 -5.66 -5.73 -4.53
CA TRP A 42 -5.90 -4.57 -3.66
C TRP A 42 -7.31 -4.57 -3.09
N GLU A 43 -8.32 -4.81 -3.94
CA GLU A 43 -9.73 -4.89 -3.52
C GLU A 43 -9.94 -5.97 -2.46
N ARG A 44 -9.37 -7.17 -2.68
CA ARG A 44 -9.40 -8.27 -1.71
C ARG A 44 -8.78 -7.88 -0.37
N ASN A 45 -7.59 -7.27 -0.39
CA ASN A 45 -6.87 -6.92 0.85
C ASN A 45 -7.52 -5.77 1.62
N LEU A 46 -8.20 -4.84 0.93
CA LEU A 46 -8.94 -3.75 1.58
C LEU A 46 -10.21 -4.24 2.27
N HIS A 47 -10.66 -5.47 2.00
CA HIS A 47 -11.85 -6.12 2.59
C HIS A 47 -13.11 -5.25 2.59
N ARG A 48 -13.26 -4.39 1.57
CA ARG A 48 -14.40 -3.48 1.48
C ARG A 48 -15.52 -4.14 0.69
N GLN A 49 -16.68 -4.31 1.32
CA GLN A 49 -17.86 -4.91 0.68
C GLN A 49 -18.82 -3.87 0.10
N ASP A 50 -18.78 -2.64 0.62
CA ASP A 50 -19.75 -1.60 0.23
C ASP A 50 -19.50 -1.01 -1.17
N LYS A 51 -18.24 -1.03 -1.64
CA LYS A 51 -17.81 -0.34 -2.86
C LYS A 51 -16.70 -1.12 -3.55
N SER A 52 -16.77 -1.18 -4.88
CA SER A 52 -15.72 -1.74 -5.74
C SER A 52 -14.56 -0.77 -5.95
N LEU A 53 -13.36 -1.33 -6.18
CA LEU A 53 -12.15 -0.55 -6.41
C LEU A 53 -12.04 -0.11 -7.88
N ASP A 54 -12.38 1.16 -8.16
CA ASP A 54 -12.26 1.74 -9.50
C ASP A 54 -10.86 2.30 -9.80
N GLU A 55 -10.54 2.47 -11.08
CA GLU A 55 -9.28 3.10 -11.55
C GLU A 55 -9.12 4.57 -11.12
N THR A 56 -10.22 5.21 -10.73
CA THR A 56 -10.21 6.59 -10.22
C THR A 56 -9.91 6.66 -8.73
N CYS A 57 -9.99 5.53 -8.02
CA CYS A 57 -9.72 5.46 -6.59
C CYS A 57 -8.22 5.61 -6.29
N ALA A 58 -7.94 5.94 -5.04
CA ALA A 58 -6.58 6.07 -4.53
C ALA A 58 -6.47 5.51 -3.12
N VAL A 59 -5.31 4.98 -2.75
CA VAL A 59 -5.02 4.45 -1.42
C VAL A 59 -3.80 5.19 -0.86
N CYS A 60 -3.85 5.60 0.40
CA CYS A 60 -2.77 6.36 1.02
C CYS A 60 -1.61 5.47 1.52
N GLU A 61 -0.44 6.07 1.70
CA GLU A 61 0.79 5.38 2.12
C GLU A 61 0.67 4.63 3.45
N LEU A 62 -0.26 5.04 4.32
CA LEU A 62 -0.52 4.38 5.61
C LEU A 62 -1.04 2.94 5.48
N HIS A 63 -1.51 2.54 4.30
CA HIS A 63 -2.02 1.19 4.06
C HIS A 63 -1.01 0.24 3.45
N PHE A 64 0.18 0.74 3.11
CA PHE A 64 1.27 -0.05 2.56
C PHE A 64 2.37 -0.21 3.60
N GLU A 65 3.10 -1.30 3.48
CA GLU A 65 4.33 -1.47 4.25
C GLU A 65 5.33 -0.36 3.85
N PRO A 66 6.01 0.30 4.81
CA PRO A 66 7.02 1.32 4.52
C PRO A 66 8.12 0.84 3.57
N SER A 67 8.45 -0.46 3.61
CA SER A 67 9.42 -1.10 2.71
C SER A 67 8.96 -1.17 1.25
N CYS A 68 7.65 -1.16 1.01
CA CYS A 68 7.08 -1.14 -0.34
C CYS A 68 6.98 0.28 -0.92
N ILE A 69 7.31 1.31 -0.14
CA ILE A 69 7.23 2.72 -0.56
C ILE A 69 8.62 3.23 -0.91
N ILE A 70 8.85 3.46 -2.19
CA ILE A 70 10.09 4.00 -2.73
C ILE A 70 10.03 5.53 -2.63
N LYS A 71 10.79 6.08 -1.68
CA LYS A 71 10.91 7.53 -1.46
C LYS A 71 12.17 8.13 -2.07
N ASP A 72 13.17 7.32 -2.39
CA ASP A 72 14.46 7.75 -2.91
C ASP A 72 14.80 7.02 -4.21
N TYR A 73 15.52 7.68 -5.12
CA TYR A 73 16.24 7.03 -6.20
C TYR A 73 17.59 6.57 -5.64
N VAL A 74 17.86 5.27 -5.74
CA VAL A 74 19.16 4.69 -5.37
C VAL A 74 19.95 4.48 -6.65
N HIS A 75 21.11 5.13 -6.74
CA HIS A 75 22.05 4.99 -7.85
C HIS A 75 23.41 4.60 -7.31
N VAL A 76 24.10 3.68 -7.97
CA VAL A 76 25.50 3.36 -7.65
C VAL A 76 26.38 4.17 -8.60
N VAL A 77 27.11 5.15 -8.07
CA VAL A 77 28.07 5.96 -8.82
C VAL A 77 29.45 5.67 -8.25
N ASN A 78 30.38 5.18 -9.09
CA ASN A 78 31.74 4.81 -8.67
C ASN A 78 31.82 3.79 -7.51
N GLY A 79 30.81 2.93 -7.36
CA GLY A 79 30.72 1.96 -6.27
C GLY A 79 30.10 2.50 -4.97
N GLU A 80 29.73 3.78 -4.92
CA GLU A 80 29.03 4.40 -3.80
C GLU A 80 27.53 4.51 -4.08
N GLU A 81 26.71 4.14 -3.09
CA GLU A 81 25.25 4.31 -3.14
C GLU A 81 24.87 5.78 -2.87
N VAL A 82 24.40 6.46 -3.91
CA VAL A 82 23.82 7.80 -3.82
C VAL A 82 22.30 7.68 -3.74
N ARG A 83 21.71 8.28 -2.71
CA ARG A 83 20.25 8.33 -2.49
C ARG A 83 19.73 9.73 -2.77
N ILE A 84 18.86 9.86 -3.76
CA ILE A 84 18.25 11.14 -4.15
C ILE A 84 16.77 11.10 -3.80
N PRO A 85 16.25 11.99 -2.93
CA PRO A 85 14.86 11.97 -2.54
C PRO A 85 13.93 12.28 -3.73
N ARG A 86 12.87 11.48 -3.86
CA ARG A 86 11.84 11.65 -4.88
C ARG A 86 10.87 12.76 -4.46
N GLY A 87 10.49 13.60 -5.42
CA GLY A 87 9.41 14.57 -5.22
C GLY A 87 8.03 13.92 -5.02
N LYS A 88 7.84 12.70 -5.55
CA LYS A 88 6.64 11.89 -5.35
C LYS A 88 7.06 10.46 -5.01
N PRO A 89 6.63 9.92 -3.86
CA PRO A 89 6.84 8.52 -3.55
C PRO A 89 6.19 7.63 -4.62
N GLU A 90 6.76 6.46 -4.82
CA GLU A 90 6.21 5.40 -5.67
C GLU A 90 6.05 4.12 -4.87
N LEU A 91 5.21 3.22 -5.35
CA LEU A 91 5.08 1.88 -4.78
C LEU A 91 5.93 0.91 -5.58
N THR A 92 6.49 -0.09 -4.91
CA THR A 92 7.06 -1.26 -5.58
C THR A 92 5.99 -1.96 -6.44
N PRO A 93 6.37 -2.66 -7.52
CA PRO A 93 5.41 -3.32 -8.39
C PRO A 93 4.55 -4.35 -7.65
N ASP A 94 5.07 -4.95 -6.57
CA ASP A 94 4.39 -5.98 -5.78
C ASP A 94 3.72 -5.43 -4.52
N ALA A 95 3.71 -4.10 -4.36
CA ALA A 95 3.08 -3.44 -3.23
C ALA A 95 1.57 -3.69 -3.21
N VAL A 96 1.09 -4.13 -2.06
CA VAL A 96 -0.33 -4.37 -1.79
C VAL A 96 -0.75 -3.72 -0.47
N PRO A 97 -1.99 -3.23 -0.37
CA PRO A 97 -2.46 -2.56 0.84
C PRO A 97 -2.79 -3.61 1.91
N THR A 98 -1.82 -3.97 2.75
CA THR A 98 -1.97 -4.98 3.82
C THR A 98 -2.26 -4.34 5.18
N VAL A 99 -1.94 -3.07 5.36
CA VAL A 99 -2.06 -2.38 6.64
C VAL A 99 -3.44 -1.72 6.73
N LEU A 100 -4.34 -2.32 7.50
CA LEU A 100 -5.67 -1.75 7.77
C LEU A 100 -5.80 -1.42 9.26
N PRO A 101 -5.34 -0.23 9.71
CA PRO A 101 -5.35 0.12 11.13
C PRO A 101 -6.77 0.27 11.70
N ASN A 102 -7.77 0.50 10.83
CA ASN A 102 -9.18 0.66 11.19
C ASN A 102 -10.03 -0.59 10.92
N ALA A 103 -9.41 -1.71 10.52
CA ALA A 103 -10.13 -2.97 10.41
C ALA A 103 -10.33 -3.59 11.79
N PRO A 104 -11.49 -4.19 12.07
CA PRO A 104 -11.69 -4.91 13.32
C PRO A 104 -10.66 -6.03 13.47
N SER A 105 -10.18 -6.23 14.69
CA SER A 105 -9.02 -7.08 15.03
C SER A 105 -9.09 -8.51 14.46
N TYR A 106 -10.29 -9.04 14.21
CA TYR A 106 -10.50 -10.37 13.62
C TYR A 106 -10.08 -10.50 12.15
N LEU A 107 -9.89 -9.39 11.42
CA LEU A 107 -9.41 -9.39 10.02
C LEU A 107 -7.89 -9.29 9.89
N SER A 108 -7.17 -8.93 10.96
CA SER A 108 -5.72 -8.82 10.96
C SER A 108 -5.08 -10.18 11.22
N LYS A 109 -5.13 -11.09 10.24
CA LYS A 109 -4.28 -12.28 10.29
C LYS A 109 -2.85 -11.85 9.98
N LYS A 110 -2.04 -11.68 11.03
CA LYS A 110 -0.59 -11.54 10.87
C LYS A 110 -0.08 -12.71 10.03
N ALA A 111 0.64 -12.42 8.95
CA ALA A 111 1.35 -13.44 8.20
C ALA A 111 2.41 -14.06 9.12
N THR A 112 2.07 -15.18 9.74
CA THR A 112 3.01 -15.98 10.52
C THR A 112 4.11 -16.45 9.59
N GLN A 113 5.34 -16.00 9.84
CA GLN A 113 6.54 -16.49 9.15
C GLN A 113 6.65 -18.02 9.34
N PRO A 114 7.13 -18.77 8.33
CA PRO A 114 7.28 -20.22 8.45
C PRO A 114 8.28 -20.52 9.56
N GLN A 115 7.81 -21.13 10.65
CA GLN A 115 8.70 -21.65 11.68
C GLN A 115 9.48 -22.82 11.11
N GLN A 116 10.80 -22.68 11.11
CA GLN A 116 11.78 -23.66 10.69
C GLN A 116 11.57 -24.96 11.49
N LEU A 117 11.18 -26.02 10.79
CA LEU A 117 10.97 -27.35 11.35
C LEU A 117 12.33 -27.92 11.78
N THR A 118 12.68 -27.81 13.06
CA THR A 118 13.82 -28.54 13.62
C THR A 118 13.46 -30.01 13.75
N PHE A 119 14.06 -30.84 12.90
CA PHE A 119 14.08 -32.30 13.07
C PHE A 119 14.84 -32.64 14.35
N VAL A 120 14.19 -33.36 15.27
CA VAL A 120 14.86 -34.07 16.36
C VAL A 120 14.66 -35.56 16.09
N CYS A 121 15.74 -36.25 15.71
CA CYS A 121 15.78 -37.71 15.72
C CYS A 121 16.10 -38.18 17.16
N GLY A 122 15.19 -38.93 17.79
CA GLY A 122 15.53 -39.93 18.82
C GLY A 122 15.70 -41.30 18.13
N GLY A 123 16.44 -42.27 18.63
CA GLY A 123 16.90 -42.58 19.98
C GLY A 123 16.87 -44.10 20.08
#